data_AF-S2DNE6-F1
#
_entry.id   AF-S2DNE6-F1
#
_cell.length_a   1.000
_cell.length_b   1.000
_cell.length_c   1.000
_cell.angle_alpha   90.00
_cell.angle_beta   90.00
_cell.angle_gamma   90.00
#
_symmetry.space_group_name_H-M   'P 1'
#
loop_
_entity.id
_entity.type
_entity.pdbx_description
1 polymer ?
#
loop_
_entity_poly.entity_id
_entity_poly.type
_entity_poly.pdbx_seq_one_letter_code
_entity_poly.pdbx_strand_id
1 'polypeptide(L)'
;MKTIFFSLIFLILTISFGYAQGDFSYQATYRENILLDQEVVSGGYYVDPAKNIEGHPYFDLRNFEKGNIQINGMLYTEVPLLYDIWQDEVLTFQPIHSKKILIRADKVEQFILEHTPKRIFIRLDENPGYTFHRNGYYELLAGEELQLLTKHYKQTKANRDNLSYTDVFYEKSDFFLKKGNEIQLIRKRKQARDFLGLDNKALRDIFKGKNLRFKADKKAYLSVLVEYINQKSQ
;
A
#
# COMPACT_ATOMS: atom_id res chain seq x y z
N MET A 1 -59.74 7.39 -41.29
CA MET A 1 -59.44 8.83 -41.15
C MET A 1 -59.43 9.19 -39.66
N LYS A 2 -58.31 9.78 -39.19
CA LYS A 2 -58.09 10.51 -37.91
C LYS A 2 -58.12 9.67 -36.61
N THR A 3 -57.01 9.19 -36.03
CA THR A 3 -55.92 9.83 -35.23
C THR A 3 -56.38 10.54 -33.95
N ILE A 4 -55.63 10.29 -32.86
CA ILE A 4 -55.43 10.97 -31.54
C ILE A 4 -55.47 9.84 -30.49
N PHE A 5 -54.39 9.15 -30.05
CA PHE A 5 -53.04 9.53 -29.61
C PHE A 5 -53.02 10.53 -28.45
N PHE A 6 -53.24 10.03 -27.23
CA PHE A 6 -52.90 10.73 -25.99
C PHE A 6 -51.64 10.08 -25.42
N SER A 7 -50.51 10.71 -25.71
CA SER A 7 -49.17 10.31 -25.27
C SER A 7 -48.98 10.69 -23.81
N LEU A 8 -48.80 9.69 -22.94
CA LEU A 8 -48.36 9.88 -21.57
C LEU A 8 -46.84 10.11 -21.60
N ILE A 9 -46.43 11.37 -21.42
CA ILE A 9 -45.03 11.77 -21.33
C ILE A 9 -44.43 11.15 -20.06
N PHE A 10 -43.65 10.07 -20.22
CA PHE A 10 -42.81 9.53 -19.18
C PHE A 10 -41.52 10.35 -19.16
N LEU A 11 -41.37 11.18 -18.12
CA LEU A 11 -40.18 11.98 -17.86
C LEU A 11 -39.02 11.03 -17.52
N ILE A 12 -38.17 10.72 -18.51
CA ILE A 12 -36.91 10.02 -18.27
C ILE A 12 -35.95 11.05 -17.64
N LEU A 13 -35.79 10.98 -16.32
CA LEU A 13 -34.68 11.59 -15.61
C LEU A 13 -33.40 10.84 -16.00
N THR A 14 -32.72 11.31 -17.03
CA THR A 14 -31.32 10.93 -17.27
C THR A 14 -30.48 11.59 -16.18
N ILE A 15 -30.05 10.80 -15.20
CA ILE A 15 -28.97 11.18 -14.29
C ILE A 15 -27.72 11.24 -15.15
N SER A 16 -27.36 12.44 -15.60
CA SER A 16 -26.03 12.69 -16.15
C SER A 16 -25.04 12.51 -15.00
N PHE A 17 -24.40 11.34 -14.93
CA PHE A 17 -23.14 11.20 -14.22
C PHE A 17 -22.15 12.11 -14.93
N GLY A 18 -21.98 13.33 -14.41
CA GLY A 18 -20.90 14.20 -14.82
C GLY A 18 -19.59 13.50 -14.48
N TYR A 19 -18.91 12.98 -15.49
CA TYR A 19 -17.47 12.75 -15.36
C TYR A 19 -16.84 14.12 -15.21
N ALA A 20 -16.44 14.46 -13.98
CA ALA A 20 -15.55 15.58 -13.75
C ALA A 20 -14.21 15.22 -14.44
N GLN A 21 -14.07 15.60 -15.70
CA GLN A 21 -12.75 15.77 -16.29
C GLN A 21 -12.15 17.00 -15.61
N GLY A 22 -11.45 16.78 -14.50
CA GLY A 22 -10.63 17.80 -13.87
C GLY A 22 -9.60 18.27 -14.89
N ASP A 23 -9.70 19.53 -15.30
CA ASP A 23 -8.75 20.15 -16.21
C ASP A 23 -7.41 20.31 -15.47
N PHE A 24 -6.41 19.51 -15.86
CA PHE A 24 -5.07 19.49 -15.26
C PHE A 24 -4.22 20.73 -15.64
N SER A 25 -4.80 21.67 -16.40
CA SER A 25 -4.15 22.91 -16.87
C SER A 25 -3.51 23.76 -15.76
N TYR A 26 -4.13 23.83 -14.58
CA TYR A 26 -3.63 24.67 -13.47
C TYR A 26 -2.42 24.09 -12.74
N GLN A 27 -2.09 22.80 -12.94
CA GLN A 27 -0.99 22.16 -12.23
C GLN A 27 0.38 22.70 -12.65
N ALA A 28 0.56 22.99 -13.94
CA ALA A 28 1.80 23.55 -14.46
C ALA A 28 2.07 24.94 -13.84
N THR A 29 1.05 25.81 -13.83
CA THR A 29 1.13 27.16 -13.25
C THR A 29 1.27 27.16 -11.72
N TYR A 30 0.65 26.19 -11.03
CA TYR A 30 0.80 26.02 -9.58
C TYR A 30 2.22 25.57 -9.21
N ARG A 31 2.80 24.63 -9.97
CA ARG A 31 4.18 24.13 -9.77
C ARG A 31 5.26 25.15 -10.11
N GLU A 32 5.03 26.02 -11.08
CA GLU A 32 6.00 27.04 -11.51
C GLU A 32 6.30 28.07 -10.41
N ASN A 33 5.36 28.31 -9.49
CA ASN A 33 5.45 29.39 -8.49
C ASN A 33 5.68 28.89 -7.05
N ILE A 34 5.71 27.58 -6.83
CA ILE A 34 5.81 26.99 -5.49
C ILE A 34 7.10 26.19 -5.38
N LEU A 35 8.04 26.70 -4.58
CA LEU A 35 9.32 26.04 -4.30
C LEU A 35 9.14 24.68 -3.59
N LEU A 36 7.99 24.47 -2.94
CA LEU A 36 7.70 23.31 -2.10
C LEU A 36 6.20 22.98 -2.09
N ASP A 37 5.82 21.82 -2.65
CA ASP A 37 4.42 21.39 -2.66
C ASP A 37 3.89 21.27 -1.22
N GLN A 38 3.02 22.20 -0.82
CA GLN A 38 2.54 22.28 0.56
C GLN A 38 1.87 20.98 1.01
N GLU A 39 1.23 20.24 0.10
CA GLU A 39 0.60 18.96 0.43
C GLU A 39 1.60 17.90 0.90
N VAL A 40 2.78 17.84 0.27
CA VAL A 40 3.85 16.90 0.60
C VAL A 40 4.50 17.26 1.94
N VAL A 41 4.52 18.55 2.30
CA VAL A 41 5.20 19.06 3.51
C VAL A 41 4.19 19.63 4.53
N SER A 42 2.98 19.08 4.55
CA SER A 42 1.85 19.61 5.35
C SER A 42 1.71 18.99 6.75
N GLY A 43 2.44 17.94 7.07
CA GLY A 43 2.33 17.29 8.38
C GLY A 43 3.24 17.89 9.45
N GLY A 44 3.11 17.35 10.66
CA GLY A 44 3.93 17.76 11.80
C GLY A 44 5.38 17.33 11.67
N TYR A 45 6.21 17.77 12.63
CA TYR A 45 7.56 17.24 12.77
C TYR A 45 7.53 15.79 13.23
N TYR A 46 8.36 14.97 12.60
CA TYR A 46 8.58 13.60 13.03
C TYR A 46 9.45 13.57 14.30
N VAL A 47 9.08 12.73 15.25
CA VAL A 47 9.84 12.50 16.49
C VAL A 47 10.55 11.16 16.37
N ASP A 48 11.87 11.18 16.31
CA ASP A 48 12.66 9.94 16.25
C ASP A 48 12.42 9.07 17.50
N PRO A 49 12.44 7.73 17.36
CA PRO A 49 12.35 6.82 18.49
C PRO A 49 13.48 7.05 19.50
N ALA A 50 13.28 6.55 20.71
CA ALA A 50 14.28 6.66 21.76
C ALA A 50 15.61 6.00 21.33
N LYS A 51 16.73 6.70 21.57
CA LYS A 51 18.08 6.30 21.12
C LYS A 51 18.62 5.03 21.78
N ASN A 52 17.96 4.55 22.84
CA ASN A 52 18.28 3.31 23.55
C ASN A 52 17.70 2.05 22.87
N ILE A 53 16.99 2.19 21.75
CA ILE A 53 16.55 1.06 20.94
C ILE A 53 17.56 0.82 19.82
N GLU A 54 18.12 -0.38 19.77
CA GLU A 54 19.03 -0.80 18.70
C GLU A 54 18.28 -0.95 17.37
N GLY A 55 18.85 -0.38 16.30
CA GLY A 55 18.31 -0.46 14.94
C GLY A 55 17.69 0.86 14.46
N HIS A 56 16.62 0.76 13.66
CA HIS A 56 15.85 1.88 13.14
C HIS A 56 14.40 1.46 12.88
N PRO A 57 13.44 2.40 12.87
CA PRO A 57 12.02 2.09 12.64
C PRO A 57 11.67 1.91 11.15
N TYR A 58 12.57 2.31 10.25
CA TYR A 58 12.28 2.41 8.81
C TYR A 58 12.29 1.08 8.07
N PHE A 59 11.50 1.03 6.99
CA PHE A 59 11.47 -0.05 6.04
C PHE A 59 12.73 -0.09 5.18
N ASP A 60 13.37 -1.26 5.10
CA ASP A 60 14.53 -1.59 4.25
C ASP A 60 15.79 -0.74 4.53
N LEU A 61 15.74 0.57 4.23
CA LEU A 61 16.85 1.50 4.31
C LEU A 61 16.61 2.61 5.35
N ARG A 62 17.69 3.21 5.83
CA ARG A 62 17.64 4.35 6.78
C ARG A 62 17.57 5.71 6.09
N ASN A 63 17.89 5.74 4.80
CA ASN A 63 18.04 6.96 4.02
C ASN A 63 16.73 7.29 3.30
N PHE A 64 16.54 8.56 3.02
CA PHE A 64 15.48 9.00 2.12
C PHE A 64 15.79 8.49 0.71
N GLU A 65 14.82 7.81 0.13
CA GLU A 65 14.88 7.32 -1.23
C GLU A 65 14.00 8.19 -2.11
N LYS A 66 14.41 8.40 -3.36
CA LYS A 66 13.52 9.04 -4.34
C LYS A 66 12.31 8.15 -4.58
N GLY A 67 11.16 8.77 -4.65
CA GLY A 67 9.90 8.07 -4.78
C GLY A 67 8.81 8.91 -5.40
N ASN A 68 7.71 8.24 -5.69
CA ASN A 68 6.50 8.86 -6.21
C ASN A 68 5.40 8.69 -5.18
N ILE A 69 4.59 9.71 -4.93
CA ILE A 69 3.51 9.67 -3.94
C ILE A 69 2.25 10.29 -4.52
N GLN A 70 1.12 9.64 -4.32
CA GLN A 70 -0.19 10.16 -4.66
C GLN A 70 -0.85 10.72 -3.40
N ILE A 71 -1.28 11.99 -3.46
CA ILE A 71 -1.96 12.69 -2.37
C ILE A 71 -3.17 13.41 -2.95
N ASN A 72 -4.36 13.20 -2.38
CA ASN A 72 -5.65 13.76 -2.87
C ASN A 72 -5.84 13.58 -4.38
N GLY A 73 -5.43 12.42 -4.91
CA GLY A 73 -5.48 12.10 -6.34
C GLY A 73 -4.39 12.75 -7.20
N MET A 74 -3.54 13.63 -6.66
CA MET A 74 -2.42 14.25 -7.39
C MET A 74 -1.13 13.45 -7.22
N LEU A 75 -0.39 13.24 -8.32
CA LEU A 75 0.88 12.53 -8.34
C LEU A 75 2.07 13.50 -8.19
N TYR A 76 2.86 13.28 -7.16
CA TYR A 76 4.14 13.95 -6.90
C TYR A 76 5.28 12.98 -7.19
N THR A 77 6.25 13.42 -7.99
CA THR A 77 7.36 12.57 -8.47
C THR A 77 8.69 13.04 -7.92
N GLU A 78 9.67 12.13 -7.83
CA GLU A 78 11.03 12.42 -7.33
C GLU A 78 11.05 13.00 -5.90
N VAL A 79 10.02 12.70 -5.10
CA VAL A 79 9.92 13.11 -3.71
C VAL A 79 10.88 12.28 -2.86
N PRO A 80 11.70 12.88 -1.98
CA PRO A 80 12.47 12.12 -1.02
C PRO A 80 11.52 11.53 0.04
N LEU A 81 11.41 10.21 0.05
CA LEU A 81 10.51 9.45 0.91
C LEU A 81 11.30 8.53 1.85
N LEU A 82 10.84 8.42 3.08
CA LEU A 82 11.29 7.43 4.06
C LEU A 82 10.07 6.86 4.76
N TYR A 83 9.96 5.54 4.83
CA TYR A 83 8.78 4.89 5.37
C TYR A 83 9.07 4.30 6.75
N ASP A 84 8.42 4.83 7.78
CA ASP A 84 8.45 4.30 9.14
C ASP A 84 7.40 3.19 9.28
N ILE A 85 7.83 1.93 9.34
CA ILE A 85 6.96 0.76 9.53
C ILE A 85 6.72 0.41 11.00
N TRP A 86 7.27 1.19 11.93
CA TRP A 86 6.95 1.04 13.35
C TRP A 86 5.71 1.87 13.72
N GLN A 87 5.55 3.04 13.12
CA GLN A 87 4.37 3.91 13.30
C GLN A 87 3.40 3.89 12.10
N ASP A 88 3.83 3.32 10.96
CA ASP A 88 3.07 3.30 9.70
C ASP A 88 2.91 4.70 9.08
N GLU A 89 4.01 5.46 9.05
CA GLU A 89 4.06 6.85 8.64
C GLU A 89 5.04 7.05 7.46
N VAL A 90 4.62 7.85 6.47
CA VAL A 90 5.49 8.26 5.37
C VAL A 90 6.10 9.61 5.70
N LEU A 91 7.42 9.68 5.63
CA LEU A 91 8.20 10.86 5.95
C LEU A 91 8.78 11.45 4.67
N THR A 92 8.91 12.76 4.66
CA THR A 92 9.79 13.50 3.76
C THR A 92 10.70 14.40 4.58
N PHE A 93 11.49 15.27 3.95
CA PHE A 93 12.22 16.31 4.66
C PHE A 93 12.00 17.68 4.06
N GLN A 94 12.10 18.69 4.91
CA GLN A 94 12.07 20.08 4.49
C GLN A 94 13.44 20.47 3.90
N PRO A 95 13.52 20.97 2.65
CA PRO A 95 14.82 21.20 1.99
C PRO A 95 15.70 22.28 2.65
N ILE A 96 15.12 23.25 3.36
CA ILE A 96 15.85 24.39 3.94
C ILE A 96 16.53 24.02 5.28
N HIS A 97 15.88 23.18 6.09
CA HIS A 97 16.31 22.86 7.46
C HIS A 97 16.63 21.37 7.66
N SER A 98 16.49 20.55 6.61
CA SER A 98 16.74 19.10 6.61
C SER A 98 16.04 18.36 7.76
N LYS A 99 14.88 18.87 8.20
CA LYS A 99 14.07 18.24 9.25
C LYS A 99 13.11 17.24 8.63
N LYS A 100 12.97 16.08 9.28
CA LYS A 100 11.97 15.07 8.91
C LYS A 100 10.57 15.61 9.18
N ILE A 101 9.69 15.47 8.21
CA ILE A 101 8.31 15.93 8.25
C ILE A 101 7.40 14.75 7.90
N LEU A 102 6.31 14.64 8.65
CA LEU A 102 5.25 13.70 8.37
C LEU A 102 4.50 14.12 7.10
N ILE A 103 4.25 13.20 6.19
CA ILE A 103 3.23 13.40 5.16
C ILE A 103 1.90 13.00 5.79
N ARG A 104 0.87 13.83 5.62
CA ARG A 104 -0.46 13.59 6.17
C ARG A 104 -1.04 12.27 5.67
N ALA A 105 -0.96 11.23 6.50
CA ALA A 105 -1.29 9.87 6.08
C ALA A 105 -2.74 9.73 5.61
N ASP A 106 -3.66 10.52 6.16
CA ASP A 106 -5.08 10.57 5.80
C ASP A 106 -5.35 10.98 4.34
N LYS A 107 -4.36 11.57 3.67
CA LYS A 107 -4.45 12.05 2.29
C LYS A 107 -3.64 11.24 1.29
N VAL A 108 -2.77 10.35 1.75
CA VAL A 108 -1.91 9.54 0.86
C VAL A 108 -2.68 8.31 0.40
N GLU A 109 -2.86 8.12 -0.90
CA GLU A 109 -3.49 6.92 -1.44
C GLU A 109 -2.48 5.81 -1.74
N GLN A 110 -1.32 6.17 -2.29
CA GLN A 110 -0.24 5.25 -2.62
C GLN A 110 1.11 5.96 -2.67
N PHE A 111 2.18 5.21 -2.48
CA PHE A 111 3.53 5.69 -2.75
C PHE A 111 4.44 4.58 -3.26
N ILE A 112 5.52 4.99 -3.90
CA ILE A 112 6.50 4.12 -4.51
C ILE A 112 7.87 4.54 -4.01
N LEU A 113 8.65 3.57 -3.53
CA LEU A 113 10.07 3.74 -3.28
C LEU A 113 10.82 3.19 -4.51
N GLU A 114 11.58 4.04 -5.19
CA GLU A 114 12.24 3.70 -6.47
C GLU A 114 13.64 3.08 -6.29
N HIS A 115 14.03 2.71 -5.08
CA HIS A 115 15.24 1.91 -4.85
C HIS A 115 15.12 0.53 -5.50
N THR A 116 16.21 -0.21 -5.63
CA THR A 116 16.20 -1.53 -6.30
C THR A 116 16.07 -2.67 -5.29
N PRO A 117 15.04 -3.53 -5.36
CA PRO A 117 13.91 -3.48 -6.30
C PRO A 117 12.86 -2.44 -5.89
N LYS A 118 12.15 -1.89 -6.90
CA LYS A 118 11.06 -0.92 -6.69
C LYS A 118 9.99 -1.50 -5.80
N ARG A 119 9.49 -0.71 -4.84
CA ARG A 119 8.47 -1.13 -3.87
C ARG A 119 7.25 -0.22 -3.98
N ILE A 120 6.08 -0.81 -4.16
CA ILE A 120 4.82 -0.10 -4.34
C ILE A 120 3.97 -0.32 -3.09
N PHE A 121 3.50 0.76 -2.48
CA PHE A 121 2.68 0.74 -1.30
C PHE A 121 1.33 1.39 -1.59
N ILE A 122 0.26 0.69 -1.24
CA ILE A 122 -1.11 1.19 -1.33
C ILE A 122 -1.68 1.33 0.08
N ARG A 123 -2.51 2.35 0.28
CA ARG A 123 -3.23 2.51 1.54
C ARG A 123 -4.50 1.66 1.53
N LEU A 124 -4.76 0.99 2.64
CA LEU A 124 -6.05 0.39 2.96
C LEU A 124 -6.68 1.16 4.12
N ASP A 125 -7.89 1.67 3.92
CA ASP A 125 -8.59 2.46 4.95
C ASP A 125 -9.05 1.63 6.13
N GLU A 126 -9.38 0.35 5.91
CA GLU A 126 -9.79 -0.55 6.98
C GLU A 126 -9.31 -1.99 6.71
N ASN A 127 -8.91 -2.67 7.78
CA ASN A 127 -8.71 -4.12 7.83
C ASN A 127 -9.20 -4.65 9.18
N PRO A 128 -10.52 -4.85 9.31
CA PRO A 128 -11.13 -5.24 10.57
C PRO A 128 -10.53 -6.55 11.12
N GLY A 129 -10.21 -6.57 12.42
CA GLY A 129 -9.67 -7.75 13.08
C GLY A 129 -8.15 -7.97 12.91
N TYR A 130 -7.45 -7.12 12.17
CA TYR A 130 -5.99 -7.08 12.19
C TYR A 130 -5.46 -6.20 13.34
N THR A 131 -4.27 -6.49 13.85
CA THR A 131 -3.74 -5.82 15.05
C THR A 131 -2.80 -4.67 14.72
N PHE A 132 -1.97 -4.83 13.68
CA PHE A 132 -0.88 -3.89 13.38
C PHE A 132 -1.34 -2.85 12.38
N HIS A 133 -1.55 -1.61 12.84
CA HIS A 133 -1.95 -0.48 11.99
C HIS A 133 -3.07 -0.89 11.03
N ARG A 134 -4.18 -1.38 11.60
CA ARG A 134 -5.37 -1.92 10.91
C ARG A 134 -5.56 -1.29 9.53
N ASN A 135 -5.59 0.03 9.54
CA ASN A 135 -5.54 0.95 8.43
C ASN A 135 -4.11 1.46 8.17
N GLY A 136 -3.79 1.71 6.91
CA GLY A 136 -2.52 2.30 6.51
C GLY A 136 -1.88 1.54 5.36
N TYR A 137 -0.55 1.44 5.30
CA TYR A 137 0.11 1.07 4.05
C TYR A 137 0.49 -0.41 3.94
N TYR A 138 0.27 -0.97 2.76
CA TYR A 138 0.55 -2.36 2.42
C TYR A 138 1.36 -2.39 1.12
N GLU A 139 2.42 -3.18 1.08
CA GLU A 139 3.19 -3.40 -0.14
C GLU A 139 2.37 -4.25 -1.11
N LEU A 140 2.14 -3.77 -2.32
CA LEU A 140 1.57 -4.53 -3.43
C LEU A 140 2.66 -5.37 -4.08
N LEU A 141 2.61 -6.69 -3.87
CA LEU A 141 3.62 -7.62 -4.38
C LEU A 141 3.30 -8.16 -5.78
N ALA A 142 2.01 -8.40 -6.08
CA ALA A 142 1.58 -8.99 -7.35
C ALA A 142 0.08 -8.80 -7.57
N GLY A 143 -0.30 -8.70 -8.84
CA GLY A 143 -1.68 -8.82 -9.29
C GLY A 143 -2.53 -7.55 -9.24
N GLU A 144 -3.62 -7.56 -10.01
CA GLU A 144 -4.57 -6.46 -10.14
C GLU A 144 -5.93 -6.82 -9.53
N GLU A 145 -6.64 -7.81 -10.10
CA GLU A 145 -7.94 -8.26 -9.58
C GLU A 145 -7.81 -9.04 -8.27
N LEU A 146 -6.96 -10.07 -8.27
CA LEU A 146 -6.47 -10.72 -7.07
C LEU A 146 -5.11 -10.10 -6.74
N GLN A 147 -5.04 -9.41 -5.61
CA GLN A 147 -3.83 -8.72 -5.16
C GLN A 147 -3.17 -9.52 -4.04
N LEU A 148 -1.84 -9.69 -4.13
CA LEU A 148 -1.00 -10.11 -3.01
C LEU A 148 -0.46 -8.86 -2.31
N LEU A 149 -0.85 -8.68 -1.06
CA LEU A 149 -0.43 -7.55 -0.24
C LEU A 149 0.45 -8.03 0.91
N THR A 150 1.39 -7.20 1.34
CA THR A 150 2.22 -7.45 2.54
C THR A 150 2.19 -6.26 3.46
N LYS A 151 1.84 -6.50 4.73
CA LYS A 151 2.06 -5.52 5.79
C LYS A 151 3.44 -5.74 6.38
N HIS A 152 4.31 -4.75 6.26
CA HIS A 152 5.56 -4.69 7.01
C HIS A 152 5.33 -3.91 8.29
N TYR A 153 5.87 -4.41 9.39
CA TYR A 153 5.83 -3.73 10.66
C TYR A 153 7.05 -4.06 11.51
N LYS A 154 7.46 -3.12 12.35
CA LYS A 154 8.47 -3.38 13.38
C LYS A 154 7.85 -3.48 14.76
N GLN A 155 8.53 -4.22 15.62
CA GLN A 155 8.27 -4.27 17.05
C GLN A 155 9.60 -4.21 17.78
N THR A 156 9.55 -3.93 19.09
CA THR A 156 10.72 -3.98 19.95
C THR A 156 10.67 -5.21 20.86
N LYS A 157 11.85 -5.72 21.23
CA LYS A 157 12.03 -6.70 22.30
C LYS A 157 13.22 -6.28 23.15
N ALA A 158 13.19 -6.64 24.42
CA ALA A 158 14.30 -6.39 25.34
C ALA A 158 15.61 -6.96 24.78
N ASN A 159 16.66 -6.15 24.80
CA ASN A 159 18.01 -6.53 24.46
C ASN A 159 18.72 -6.99 25.73
N ARG A 160 19.03 -8.29 25.82
CA ARG A 160 19.68 -8.88 27.00
C ARG A 160 21.19 -9.04 26.84
N ASP A 161 21.69 -8.83 25.62
CA ASP A 161 23.07 -9.15 25.25
C ASP A 161 23.94 -7.89 25.13
N ASN A 162 23.34 -6.70 24.96
CA ASN A 162 24.05 -5.43 24.83
C ASN A 162 23.64 -4.45 25.93
N LEU A 163 24.59 -4.02 26.78
CA LEU A 163 24.31 -3.04 27.84
C LEU A 163 24.04 -1.62 27.33
N SER A 164 24.38 -1.31 26.06
CA SER A 164 24.19 0.03 25.49
C SER A 164 22.76 0.29 25.02
N TYR A 165 21.97 -0.76 24.79
CA TYR A 165 20.60 -0.66 24.30
C TYR A 165 19.66 -1.46 25.18
N THR A 166 18.49 -0.92 25.51
CA THR A 166 17.48 -1.64 26.32
C THR A 166 16.62 -2.56 25.46
N ASP A 167 16.45 -2.20 24.19
CA ASP A 167 15.57 -2.89 23.25
C ASP A 167 16.22 -2.99 21.88
N VAL A 168 15.70 -3.87 21.03
CA VAL A 168 16.09 -4.01 19.63
C VAL A 168 14.86 -4.06 18.75
N PHE A 169 14.91 -3.30 17.64
CA PHE A 169 13.91 -3.40 16.59
C PHE A 169 14.04 -4.72 15.84
N TYR A 170 12.91 -5.38 15.60
CA TYR A 170 12.83 -6.49 14.67
C TYR A 170 11.63 -6.32 13.74
N GLU A 171 11.84 -6.69 12.49
CA GLU A 171 10.84 -6.56 11.44
C GLU A 171 10.06 -7.86 11.25
N LYS A 172 8.78 -7.71 10.95
CA LYS A 172 7.86 -8.79 10.58
C LYS A 172 7.07 -8.38 9.36
N SER A 173 6.65 -9.41 8.62
CA SER A 173 5.81 -9.25 7.45
C SER A 173 4.63 -10.23 7.50
N ASP A 174 3.43 -9.70 7.34
CA ASP A 174 2.19 -10.48 7.25
C ASP A 174 1.60 -10.34 5.84
N PHE A 175 1.11 -11.45 5.29
CA PHE A 175 0.68 -11.53 3.89
C PHE A 175 -0.83 -11.63 3.79
N PHE A 176 -1.40 -10.90 2.84
CA PHE A 176 -2.84 -10.82 2.62
C PHE A 176 -3.17 -11.10 1.15
N LEU A 177 -4.30 -11.76 0.92
CA LEU A 177 -4.94 -11.80 -0.38
C LEU A 177 -6.13 -10.85 -0.35
N LYS A 178 -6.25 -10.03 -1.38
CA LYS A 178 -7.39 -9.12 -1.57
C LYS A 178 -8.04 -9.37 -2.92
N LYS A 179 -9.36 -9.53 -2.94
CA LYS A 179 -10.17 -9.67 -4.16
C LYS A 179 -11.44 -8.83 -4.01
N GLY A 180 -11.58 -7.79 -4.82
CA GLY A 180 -12.64 -6.79 -4.61
C GLY A 180 -12.54 -6.16 -3.22
N ASN A 181 -13.60 -6.28 -2.43
CA ASN A 181 -13.68 -5.76 -1.05
C ASN A 181 -13.27 -6.79 0.01
N GLU A 182 -13.04 -8.05 -0.37
CA GLU A 182 -12.63 -9.09 0.57
C GLU A 182 -11.11 -9.08 0.73
N ILE A 183 -10.65 -9.10 1.98
CA ILE A 183 -9.25 -9.22 2.35
C ILE A 183 -9.07 -10.31 3.40
N GLN A 184 -8.07 -11.17 3.21
CA GLN A 184 -7.78 -12.25 4.15
C GLN A 184 -6.29 -12.36 4.47
N LEU A 185 -5.98 -12.38 5.77
CA LEU A 185 -4.64 -12.68 6.30
C LEU A 185 -4.28 -14.16 6.11
N ILE A 186 -3.17 -14.40 5.43
CA ILE A 186 -2.67 -15.72 5.06
C ILE A 186 -1.49 -16.12 5.95
N ARG A 187 -1.80 -16.88 7.01
CA ARG A 187 -0.82 -17.53 7.89
C ARG A 187 -0.51 -18.95 7.45
N LYS A 188 -1.48 -19.65 6.86
CA LYS A 188 -1.41 -21.07 6.49
C LYS A 188 -1.82 -21.27 5.04
N ARG A 189 -1.20 -22.25 4.36
CA ARG A 189 -1.56 -22.66 2.98
C ARG A 189 -3.06 -22.91 2.80
N LYS A 190 -3.71 -23.52 3.80
CA LYS A 190 -5.15 -23.77 3.80
C LYS A 190 -5.96 -22.48 3.64
N GLN A 191 -5.55 -21.38 4.28
CA GLN A 191 -6.28 -20.11 4.19
C GLN A 191 -6.24 -19.54 2.77
N ALA A 192 -5.09 -19.57 2.09
CA ALA A 192 -5.00 -19.15 0.69
C ALA A 192 -5.85 -20.03 -0.22
N ARG A 193 -5.79 -21.34 -0.01
CA ARG A 193 -6.61 -22.30 -0.75
C ARG A 193 -8.11 -22.00 -0.61
N ASP A 194 -8.55 -21.86 0.63
CA ASP A 194 -9.97 -21.70 0.96
C ASP A 194 -10.48 -20.33 0.47
N PHE A 195 -9.69 -19.25 0.62
CA PHE A 195 -10.02 -17.92 0.06
C PHE A 195 -10.22 -17.94 -1.45
N LEU A 196 -9.40 -18.71 -2.16
CA LEU A 196 -9.44 -18.82 -3.62
C LEU A 196 -10.40 -19.89 -4.13
N GLY A 197 -11.11 -20.61 -3.25
CA GLY A 197 -12.00 -21.70 -3.63
C GLY A 197 -11.30 -22.86 -4.33
N LEU A 198 -10.00 -23.07 -4.08
CA LEU A 198 -9.22 -24.12 -4.72
C LEU A 198 -9.30 -25.44 -3.95
N ASP A 199 -9.14 -26.56 -4.65
CA ASP A 199 -8.92 -27.85 -4.00
C ASP A 199 -7.41 -28.19 -3.88
N ASN A 200 -7.09 -29.29 -3.21
CA ASN A 200 -5.71 -29.74 -3.08
C ASN A 200 -5.11 -30.24 -4.41
N LYS A 201 -5.95 -30.62 -5.39
CA LYS A 201 -5.50 -31.11 -6.68
C LYS A 201 -5.02 -29.93 -7.54
N ALA A 202 -5.85 -28.90 -7.69
CA ALA A 202 -5.51 -27.64 -8.33
C ALA A 202 -4.23 -27.03 -7.75
N LEU A 203 -4.09 -26.96 -6.42
CA LEU A 203 -2.83 -26.48 -5.83
C LEU A 203 -1.63 -27.39 -6.11
N ARG A 204 -1.79 -28.71 -6.25
CA ARG A 204 -0.67 -29.56 -6.65
C ARG A 204 -0.30 -29.32 -8.11
N ASP A 205 -1.28 -29.12 -8.97
CA ASP A 205 -1.08 -28.89 -10.39
C ASP A 205 -0.37 -27.55 -10.66
N ILE A 206 -0.77 -26.48 -9.97
CA ILE A 206 -0.13 -25.14 -10.08
C ILE A 206 1.36 -25.19 -9.72
N PHE A 207 1.71 -25.96 -8.70
CA PHE A 207 3.08 -26.07 -8.19
C PHE A 207 3.82 -27.31 -8.73
N LYS A 208 3.25 -28.03 -9.70
CA LYS A 208 3.89 -29.21 -10.28
C LYS A 208 5.19 -28.79 -10.99
N GLY A 209 6.29 -29.44 -10.63
CA GLY A 209 7.62 -29.10 -11.17
C GLY A 209 8.24 -27.82 -10.59
N LYS A 210 7.53 -27.07 -9.73
CA LYS A 210 8.07 -25.92 -9.02
C LYS A 210 8.60 -26.39 -7.66
N ASN A 211 9.89 -26.20 -7.40
CA ASN A 211 10.49 -26.53 -6.09
C ASN A 211 10.18 -25.44 -5.04
N LEU A 212 8.89 -25.19 -4.79
CA LEU A 212 8.43 -24.08 -3.97
C LEU A 212 7.45 -24.54 -2.90
N ARG A 213 7.78 -24.26 -1.64
CA ARG A 213 7.02 -24.71 -0.47
C ARG A 213 6.54 -23.51 0.34
N PHE A 214 5.24 -23.48 0.65
CA PHE A 214 4.61 -22.39 1.42
C PHE A 214 5.33 -22.02 2.72
N LYS A 215 5.85 -23.00 3.47
CA LYS A 215 6.57 -22.74 4.74
C LYS A 215 8.01 -22.27 4.55
N ALA A 216 8.63 -22.60 3.40
CA ALA A 216 10.01 -22.25 3.11
C ALA A 216 10.10 -20.82 2.58
N ASP A 217 9.24 -20.49 1.61
CA ASP A 217 9.13 -19.15 1.07
C ASP A 217 7.66 -18.83 0.80
N LYS A 218 7.04 -18.14 1.77
CA LYS A 218 5.63 -17.77 1.70
C LYS A 218 5.40 -16.70 0.63
N LYS A 219 6.32 -15.74 0.50
CA LYS A 219 6.22 -14.63 -0.46
C LYS A 219 6.19 -15.19 -1.87
N ALA A 220 7.21 -15.94 -2.27
CA ALA A 220 7.29 -16.50 -3.61
C ALA A 220 6.14 -17.48 -3.88
N TYR A 221 5.75 -18.30 -2.90
CA TYR A 221 4.61 -19.22 -3.06
C TYR A 221 3.31 -18.46 -3.38
N LEU A 222 3.02 -17.40 -2.64
CA LEU A 222 1.80 -16.62 -2.86
C LEU A 222 1.87 -15.80 -4.16
N SER A 223 3.03 -15.27 -4.53
CA SER A 223 3.19 -14.55 -5.81
C SER A 223 2.85 -15.45 -7.00
N VAL A 224 3.44 -16.65 -7.05
CA VAL A 224 3.15 -17.63 -8.11
C VAL A 224 1.66 -18.01 -8.15
N LEU A 225 1.03 -18.15 -6.98
CA LEU A 225 -0.38 -18.48 -6.89
C LEU A 225 -1.26 -17.35 -7.45
N VAL A 226 -0.98 -16.11 -7.08
CA VAL A 226 -1.74 -14.94 -7.52
C VAL A 226 -1.57 -14.70 -9.01
N GLU A 227 -0.35 -14.76 -9.53
CA GLU A 227 -0.06 -14.65 -10.96
C GLU A 227 -0.81 -15.69 -11.78
N TYR A 228 -0.81 -16.96 -11.35
CA TYR A 228 -1.52 -18.03 -12.04
C TYR A 228 -3.04 -17.78 -12.11
N ILE A 229 -3.66 -17.30 -11.03
CA ILE A 229 -5.10 -17.05 -10.99
C ILE A 229 -5.48 -15.84 -11.85
N ASN A 230 -4.69 -14.77 -11.81
CA ASN A 230 -4.94 -13.59 -12.63
C ASN A 230 -4.81 -13.91 -14.13
N GLN A 231 -3.80 -14.70 -14.53
CA GLN A 231 -3.66 -15.15 -15.93
C GLN A 231 -4.84 -15.97 -16.45
N LYS A 232 -5.58 -16.65 -15.55
CA LYS A 232 -6.71 -17.50 -15.91
C LYS A 232 -8.05 -16.77 -15.94
N SER A 233 -8.08 -15.55 -15.41
CA SER A 233 -9.29 -14.71 -15.33
C SER A 233 -9.38 -13.72 -16.51
N GLN A 234 -8.31 -13.59 -17.30
CA GLN A 234 -8.25 -12.91 -18.60
C GLN A 234 -8.67 -13.87 -19.72
#